data_AF-A0A0L0F4T3-F1
#
_entry.id   AF-A0A0L0F4T3-F1
#
_cell.length_a   1.000
_cell.length_b   1.000
_cell.length_c   1.000
_cell.angle_alpha   90.00
_cell.angle_beta   90.00
_cell.angle_gamma   90.00
#
_symmetry.space_group_name_H-M   'P 1'
#
loop_
_entity.id
_entity.type
_entity.pdbx_description
1 polymer ?
#
loop_
_entity_poly.entity_id
_entity_poly.type
_entity_poly.pdbx_seq_one_letter_code
_entity_poly.pdbx_strand_id
1 'polypeptide(L)' 'CAEFRLLLNGVSTLSVSDWRAHTHVHNPSMTSAAVVEWFWAVVEELSQEEKSLLLMFATGSPTTPAGGF' A
#
# COMPACT_ATOMS: atom_id res chain seq x y z
N CYS A 1 8.07 -17.81 5.13
CA CYS A 1 6.73 -18.26 5.58
C CYS A 1 5.85 -17.07 5.94
N ALA A 2 5.44 -16.27 4.95
CA ALA A 2 4.63 -15.06 5.14
C ALA A 2 3.12 -15.38 5.33
N GLU A 3 2.69 -16.52 4.83
CA GLU A 3 1.28 -16.95 4.75
C GLU A 3 0.62 -17.16 6.13
N PHE A 4 1.37 -17.61 7.14
CA PHE A 4 0.82 -17.86 8.47
C PHE A 4 0.46 -16.58 9.24
N ARG A 5 1.14 -15.46 8.97
CA ARG A 5 0.87 -14.17 9.64
C ARG A 5 -0.39 -13.48 9.12
N LEU A 6 -0.72 -13.68 7.84
CA LEU A 6 -1.96 -13.14 7.24
C LEU A 6 -3.19 -13.82 7.83
N LEU A 7 -3.12 -15.14 8.07
CA LEU A 7 -4.20 -15.91 8.68
C LEU A 7 -4.44 -15.56 10.16
N LEU A 8 -3.40 -15.15 10.90
CA LEU A 8 -3.47 -14.98 12.36
C LEU A 8 -3.84 -13.56 12.80
N ASN A 9 -3.52 -12.54 12.00
CA ASN A 9 -3.76 -11.14 12.37
C ASN A 9 -5.11 -10.58 11.88
N GLY A 10 -5.87 -11.37 11.11
CA GLY A 10 -7.05 -10.86 10.41
C GLY A 10 -6.66 -9.93 9.26
N VAL A 11 -7.54 -9.82 8.27
CA VAL A 11 -7.34 -8.88 7.16
C VAL A 11 -7.59 -7.48 7.71
N SER A 12 -6.55 -6.86 8.27
CA SER A 12 -6.58 -5.42 8.55
C SER A 12 -6.89 -4.74 7.23
N THR A 13 -8.09 -4.16 7.10
CA THR A 13 -8.51 -3.55 5.84
C THR A 13 -7.64 -2.33 5.56
N LEU A 14 -6.72 -2.49 4.61
CA LEU A 14 -5.77 -1.45 4.25
C LEU A 14 -6.53 -0.38 3.46
N SER A 15 -6.54 0.85 4.01
CA SER A 15 -7.15 2.01 3.36
C SER A 15 -6.18 2.61 2.35
N VAL A 16 -6.50 2.48 1.07
CA VAL A 16 -5.69 3.07 -0.01
C VAL A 16 -5.67 4.59 0.08
N SER A 17 -6.77 5.21 0.50
CA SER A 17 -6.84 6.66 0.67
C SER A 17 -5.90 7.17 1.77
N ASP A 18 -5.80 6.43 2.89
CA ASP A 18 -4.87 6.76 3.98
C ASP A 18 -3.42 6.58 3.53
N TRP A 19 -3.12 5.47 2.84
CA TRP A 19 -1.79 5.22 2.27
C TRP A 19 -1.37 6.33 1.30
N ARG A 20 -2.28 6.73 0.40
CA ARG A 20 -2.02 7.78 -0.58
C ARG A 20 -1.80 9.14 0.08
N ALA A 21 -2.59 9.48 1.09
CA ALA A 21 -2.47 10.74 1.83
C ALA A 21 -1.11 10.88 2.53
N HIS A 22 -0.52 9.77 2.96
CA HIS A 22 0.76 9.73 3.68
C HIS A 22 1.96 9.30 2.80
N THR A 23 1.80 9.27 1.47
CA THR A 23 2.91 8.95 0.54
C THR A 23 3.59 10.21 0.01
N HIS A 24 4.91 10.28 0.14
CA HIS A 24 5.71 11.36 -0.43
C HIS A 24 6.34 10.97 -1.77
N VAL A 25 6.02 11.71 -2.83
CA VAL A 25 6.60 11.50 -4.17
C VAL A 25 7.87 12.32 -4.31
N HIS A 26 9.01 11.65 -4.40
CA HIS A 26 10.28 12.32 -4.67
C HIS A 26 10.41 12.68 -6.17
N ASN A 27 10.83 13.91 -6.45
CA ASN A 27 11.01 14.47 -7.80
C ASN A 27 9.71 14.55 -8.66
N PRO A 28 8.74 15.40 -8.27
CA PRO A 28 7.49 15.57 -9.00
C PRO A 28 7.72 16.39 -10.28
N SER A 29 8.17 15.74 -11.34
CA SER A 29 8.09 16.30 -12.69
C SER A 29 6.64 16.18 -13.21
N MET A 30 6.23 16.97 -14.21
CA MET A 30 4.90 16.84 -14.82
C MET A 30 4.65 15.43 -15.38
N THR A 31 5.69 14.75 -15.88
CA THR A 31 5.61 13.36 -16.31
C THR A 31 5.40 12.39 -15.14
N SER A 32 5.98 12.70 -13.97
CA SER A 32 5.79 11.90 -12.75
C SER A 32 4.35 11.96 -12.23
N ALA A 33 3.63 13.06 -12.44
CA ALA A 33 2.25 13.20 -11.94
C ALA A 33 1.29 12.17 -12.55
N ALA A 34 1.33 11.96 -13.87
CA ALA A 34 0.49 10.95 -14.52
C ALA A 34 0.83 9.52 -14.06
N VAL A 35 2.11 9.22 -13.88
CA VAL A 35 2.56 7.90 -13.41
C VAL A 35 2.09 7.63 -11.97
N VAL A 36 2.11 8.64 -11.11
CA VAL A 36 1.60 8.54 -9.73
C VAL A 36 0.10 8.27 -9.72
N GLU A 37 -0.69 8.95 -10.54
CA GLU A 37 -2.12 8.69 -10.65
C GLU A 37 -2.41 7.26 -11.15
N TRP A 38 -1.69 6.80 -12.18
CA TRP A 38 -1.84 5.43 -12.67
C TRP A 38 -1.44 4.38 -11.64
N PHE A 39 -0.37 4.62 -10.89
CA PHE A 39 0.02 3.75 -9.79
C PHE A 39 -1.12 3.60 -8.79
N TRP A 40 -1.72 4.70 -8.33
CA TRP A 40 -2.81 4.63 -7.36
C TRP A 40 -4.09 4.02 -7.93
N ALA A 41 -4.41 4.23 -9.21
CA ALA A 41 -5.53 3.57 -9.87
C ALA A 41 -5.37 2.03 -9.85
N VAL A 42 -4.18 1.53 -10.17
CA VAL A 42 -3.89 0.09 -10.09
C VAL A 42 -3.96 -0.40 -8.64
N VAL A 43 -3.39 0.36 -7.68
CA VAL A 43 -3.41 -0.01 -6.26
C VAL A 43 -4.85 -0.07 -5.70
N GLU A 44 -5.76 0.79 -6.16
CA GLU A 44 -7.17 0.71 -5.76
C GLU A 44 -7.83 -0.60 -6.21
N GLU A 45 -7.52 -1.08 -7.41
CA GLU A 45 -8.05 -2.32 -8.00
C GLU A 45 -7.50 -3.60 -7.37
N LEU A 46 -6.36 -3.55 -6.66
CA LEU A 46 -5.77 -4.71 -6.00
C LEU A 46 -6.67 -5.27 -4.89
N SER A 47 -6.65 -6.59 -4.71
CA SER A 47 -7.20 -7.25 -3.53
C SER A 47 -6.48 -6.83 -2.24
N GLN A 48 -7.08 -7.10 -1.09
CA GLN A 48 -6.46 -6.79 0.20
C GLN A 48 -5.17 -7.60 0.43
N GLU A 49 -5.11 -8.84 -0.03
CA GLU A 49 -3.87 -9.63 0.01
C GLU A 49 -2.77 -9.01 -0.87
N GLU A 50 -3.09 -8.61 -2.10
CA GLU A 50 -2.13 -7.97 -3.00
C GLU A 50 -1.63 -6.63 -2.45
N LYS A 51 -2.52 -5.82 -1.83
CA LYS A 51 -2.14 -4.58 -1.13
C LYS A 51 -1.17 -4.84 0.02
N SER A 52 -1.41 -5.90 0.81
CA SER A 52 -0.51 -6.29 1.90
C SER A 52 0.84 -6.79 1.39
N LEU A 53 0.86 -7.51 0.27
CA LEU A 53 2.12 -7.93 -0.39
C LEU A 53 2.90 -6.73 -0.92
N LEU A 54 2.22 -5.76 -1.54
CA LEU A 54 2.84 -4.52 -2.00
C LEU A 54 3.43 -3.73 -0.81
N LEU A 55 2.69 -3.66 0.30
CA LEU A 55 3.17 -3.01 1.52
C LEU A 55 4.40 -3.73 2.09
N MET A 56 4.38 -5.06 2.13
CA MET A 56 5.54 -5.87 2.55
C MET A 56 6.74 -5.65 1.63
N PHE A 57 6.53 -5.56 0.32
CA PHE A 57 7.59 -5.28 -0.64
C PHE A 57 8.22 -3.90 -0.40
N ALA A 58 7.40 -2.87 -0.18
CA ALA A 58 7.87 -1.50 0.00
C ALA A 58 8.48 -1.22 1.39
N THR A 59 7.96 -1.85 2.44
CA THR A 59 8.28 -1.49 3.85
C THR A 59 8.91 -2.62 4.66
N GLY A 60 8.94 -3.85 4.15
CA GLY A 60 9.32 -5.05 4.90
C GLY A 60 8.25 -5.54 5.90
N SER A 61 7.11 -4.85 6.01
CA SER A 61 6.00 -5.20 6.89
C SER A 61 4.69 -5.35 6.10
N PRO A 62 3.88 -6.40 6.34
CA PRO A 62 2.59 -6.59 5.69
C PRO A 62 1.46 -5.75 6.31
N THR A 63 1.73 -5.02 7.39
CA THR A 63 0.72 -4.27 8.17
C THR A 63 1.18 -2.85 8.44
N THR A 64 0.22 -1.94 8.45
CA THR A 64 0.42 -0.54 8.86
C THR A 64 0.69 -0.43 10.36
N PRO A 65 1.34 0.66 10.81
CA PRO A 65 1.35 1.02 12.23
C PRO A 65 -0.08 1.11 12.81
N ALA A 66 -0.20 0.95 14.13
CA ALA A 66 -1.50 0.97 14.82
C ALA A 66 -2.29 2.29 14.69
N GLY A 67 -1.64 3.36 14.20
CA GLY A 67 -2.24 4.68 13.97
C GLY A 67 -2.55 5.03 12.52
N GLY A 68 -2.31 4.13 11.56
CA GLY A 68 -2.36 4.44 10.12
C GLY A 68 -0.98 4.62 9.50
N PHE A 69 -0.94 5.10 8.25
CA PHE A 69 0.29 5.38 7.51
C PHE A 69 1.01 6.66 7.94
#